data_AF-A0A1S5QQ39-F1
#
_entry.id   AF-A0A1S5QQ39-F1
#
_cell.length_a   1.000
_cell.length_b   1.000
_cell.length_c   1.000
_cell.angle_alpha   90.00
_cell.angle_beta   90.00
_cell.angle_gamma   90.00
#
_symmetry.space_group_name_H-M   'P 1'
#
loop_
_entity.id
_entity.type
_entity.pdbx_description
1 polymer ?
#
loop_
_entity_poly.entity_id
_entity_poly.type
_entity_poly.pdbx_seq_one_letter_code
_entity_poly.pdbx_strand_id
1 'polypeptide(L)'
;VAQTISYEVSLALILLSFIFLIGNYNMINFLFFQKYMWFIMMMFPMGLVWFSSSLAETNRTPFDFAEGESELVSGFNVEYSSGGFALIFLAEYSSILFMSMLFVLLFLGGDMNSLMFYFKLMFMAFVFIWVRGTLPRFR
;
A
#
# COMPACT_ATOMS: atom_id res chain seq x y z
N VAL A 1 2.86 -12.56 -10.64
CA VAL A 1 3.39 -13.60 -9.73
C VAL A 1 4.83 -13.33 -9.31
N ALA A 2 5.80 -13.26 -10.24
CA ALA A 2 7.19 -12.95 -9.84
C ALA A 2 7.34 -11.59 -9.14
N GLN A 3 6.65 -10.56 -9.65
CA GLN A 3 6.58 -9.24 -9.04
C GLN A 3 6.03 -9.30 -7.61
N THR A 4 4.83 -9.87 -7.41
CA THR A 4 4.18 -9.93 -6.11
C THR A 4 5.06 -10.60 -5.06
N ILE A 5 5.70 -11.72 -5.39
CA ILE A 5 6.62 -12.44 -4.49
C ILE A 5 7.84 -11.57 -4.13
N SER A 6 8.42 -10.88 -5.11
CA SER A 6 9.61 -10.06 -4.87
C SER A 6 9.35 -8.90 -3.90
N TYR A 7 8.18 -8.25 -4.01
CA TYR A 7 7.82 -7.13 -3.14
C TYR A 7 7.28 -7.58 -1.78
N GLU A 8 6.68 -8.77 -1.70
CA GLU A 8 6.24 -9.36 -0.43
C GLU A 8 7.42 -9.59 0.53
N VAL A 9 8.56 -10.07 0.01
CA VAL A 9 9.79 -10.21 0.80
C VAL A 9 10.26 -8.86 1.35
N SER A 10 10.20 -7.80 0.53
CA SER A 10 10.60 -6.46 0.96
C SER A 10 9.68 -5.90 2.04
N LEU A 11 8.36 -6.09 1.91
CA LEU A 11 7.37 -5.66 2.90
C LEU A 11 7.54 -6.39 4.23
N ALA A 12 7.77 -7.71 4.19
CA ALA A 12 8.01 -8.51 5.39
C ALA A 12 9.24 -8.01 6.15
N LEU A 13 10.34 -7.70 5.45
CA LEU A 13 11.56 -7.18 6.07
C LEU A 13 11.36 -5.79 6.68
N ILE A 14 10.64 -4.90 6.01
CA ILE A 14 10.35 -3.55 6.55
C ILE A 14 9.44 -3.67 7.77
N LEU A 15 8.39 -4.48 7.72
CA LEU A 15 7.49 -4.72 8.86
C LEU A 15 8.27 -5.27 10.06
N LEU A 16 9.16 -6.24 9.81
CA LEU A 16 10.02 -6.81 10.85
C LEU A 16 10.91 -5.74 11.52
N SER A 17 11.46 -4.80 10.74
CA SER A 17 12.27 -3.71 11.31
C SER A 17 11.49 -2.84 12.30
N PHE A 18 10.20 -2.59 12.06
CA PHE A 18 9.34 -1.86 12.99
C PHE A 18 8.93 -2.68 14.21
N ILE A 19 8.70 -3.98 14.02
CA ILE A 19 8.41 -4.88 15.14
C ILE A 19 9.60 -4.95 16.10
N PHE A 20 10.83 -4.95 15.58
CA PHE A 20 12.02 -4.87 16.44
C PHE A 20 12.08 -3.58 17.25
N LEU A 21 11.64 -2.44 16.70
CA LEU A 21 11.59 -1.17 17.43
C LEU A 21 10.55 -1.16 18.56
N ILE A 22 9.42 -1.84 18.39
CA ILE A 22 8.30 -1.88 19.34
C ILE A 22 8.43 -3.04 20.33
N GLY A 23 9.14 -4.11 19.95
CA GLY A 23 9.28 -5.34 20.72
C GLY A 23 8.02 -6.21 20.78
N ASN A 24 6.96 -5.86 20.02
CA ASN A 24 5.67 -6.55 20.05
C ASN A 24 4.98 -6.51 18.68
N TYR A 25 4.14 -7.51 18.40
CA TYR A 25 3.34 -7.61 17.16
C TYR A 25 1.97 -6.94 17.26
N ASN A 26 1.57 -6.44 18.43
CA ASN A 26 0.26 -5.81 18.60
C ASN A 26 0.22 -4.45 17.89
N MET A 27 -0.68 -4.30 16.92
CA MET A 27 -0.87 -3.05 16.17
C MET A 27 -1.24 -1.87 17.06
N ILE A 28 -1.90 -2.09 18.20
CA ILE A 28 -2.24 -1.01 19.15
C ILE A 28 -0.97 -0.39 19.76
N ASN A 29 0.11 -1.16 19.88
CA ASN A 29 1.36 -0.64 20.44
C ASN A 29 2.00 0.42 19.53
N PHE A 30 1.78 0.36 18.22
CA PHE A 30 2.24 1.39 17.28
C PHE A 30 1.69 2.78 17.64
N LEU A 31 0.44 2.86 18.11
CA LEU A 31 -0.17 4.11 18.56
C LEU A 31 0.58 4.69 19.78
N PHE A 32 0.89 3.85 20.76
CA PHE A 32 1.56 4.30 21.98
C PHE A 32 2.99 4.78 21.72
N PHE A 33 3.76 4.08 20.88
CA PHE A 33 5.14 4.46 20.57
C PHE A 33 5.23 5.69 19.64
N GLN A 34 4.22 5.94 18.81
CA GLN A 34 4.19 7.09 17.89
C GLN A 34 3.56 8.35 18.50
N LYS A 35 3.32 8.38 19.83
CA LYS A 35 2.68 9.51 20.52
C LYS A 35 3.48 10.81 20.44
N TYR A 36 4.81 10.73 20.55
CA TYR A 36 5.68 11.92 20.57
C TYR A 36 6.17 12.29 19.18
N MET A 37 6.67 11.31 18.43
CA MET A 37 7.20 11.49 17.09
C MET A 37 6.69 10.37 16.20
N TRP A 38 6.27 10.71 14.99
CA TRP A 38 5.89 9.74 13.97
C TRP A 38 7.10 8.98 13.45
N PHE A 39 6.92 7.70 13.13
CA PHE A 39 7.99 6.88 12.59
C PHE A 39 8.44 7.32 11.20
N ILE A 40 7.60 8.06 10.45
CA ILE A 40 8.02 8.68 9.19
C ILE A 40 9.23 9.61 9.37
N MET A 41 9.35 10.30 10.52
CA MET A 41 10.45 11.25 10.76
C MET A 41 11.75 10.52 11.12
N MET A 42 11.65 9.42 11.86
CA MET A 42 12.80 8.58 12.22
C MET A 42 13.28 7.75 11.03
N MET A 43 12.35 7.14 10.28
CA MET A 43 12.60 6.13 9.26
C MET A 43 12.05 6.56 7.90
N PHE A 44 12.34 7.80 7.51
CA PHE A 44 11.87 8.36 6.23
C PHE A 44 12.22 7.49 5.02
N PRO A 45 13.47 6.97 4.87
CA PRO A 45 13.79 6.10 3.73
C PRO A 45 12.95 4.82 3.71
N MET A 46 12.69 4.22 4.87
CA MET A 46 11.85 3.02 4.94
C MET A 46 10.38 3.32 4.57
N GLY A 47 9.90 4.51 4.90
CA GLY A 47 8.57 4.97 4.46
C GLY A 47 8.44 5.04 2.95
N LEU A 48 9.47 5.56 2.27
CA LEU A 48 9.49 5.61 0.81
C LEU A 48 9.55 4.21 0.18
N VAL A 49 10.38 3.31 0.73
CA VAL A 49 10.47 1.94 0.22
C VAL A 49 9.14 1.20 0.43
N TRP A 50 8.53 1.32 1.62
CA TRP A 50 7.20 0.74 1.88
C TRP A 50 6.14 1.27 0.90
N PHE A 51 6.16 2.57 0.63
CA PHE A 51 5.23 3.17 -0.32
C PHE A 51 5.44 2.60 -1.74
N SER A 52 6.70 2.46 -2.18
CA SER A 52 6.99 1.85 -3.48
C SER A 52 6.62 0.36 -3.56
N SER A 53 6.82 -0.40 -2.48
CA SER A 53 6.49 -1.83 -2.45
C SER A 53 4.97 -2.07 -2.38
N SER A 54 4.22 -1.23 -1.66
CA SER A 54 2.75 -1.29 -1.62
C SER A 54 2.10 -0.90 -2.97
N LEU A 55 2.69 0.02 -3.72
CA LEU A 55 2.28 0.30 -5.11
C LEU A 55 2.50 -0.93 -6.02
N ALA A 56 3.63 -1.61 -5.84
CA ALA A 56 3.97 -2.78 -6.64
C ALA A 56 3.11 -4.01 -6.31
N GLU A 57 2.71 -4.19 -5.06
CA GLU A 57 1.84 -5.30 -4.65
C GLU A 57 0.40 -5.12 -5.12
N THR A 58 -0.10 -3.88 -5.14
CA THR A 58 -1.43 -3.56 -5.68
C THR A 58 -1.48 -3.61 -7.22
N ASN A 59 -0.39 -4.02 -7.88
CA ASN A 59 -0.25 -4.10 -9.34
C ASN A 59 -0.66 -2.80 -10.05
N ARG A 60 -0.40 -1.63 -9.45
CA ARG A 60 -0.76 -0.34 -10.04
C ARG A 60 0.42 0.40 -10.62
N THR A 61 0.11 1.28 -11.58
CA THR A 61 1.08 2.12 -12.27
C THR A 61 1.90 2.91 -11.24
N PRO A 62 3.22 2.87 -11.30
CA PRO A 62 4.05 2.53 -12.46
C PRO A 62 4.42 1.04 -12.60
N PHE A 63 4.07 0.17 -11.65
CA PHE A 63 4.40 -1.26 -11.65
C PHE A 63 3.26 -2.15 -12.17
N ASP A 64 2.46 -1.63 -13.09
CA ASP A 64 1.32 -2.34 -13.66
C ASP A 64 1.72 -3.14 -14.91
N PHE A 65 2.35 -4.30 -14.67
CA PHE A 65 2.77 -5.24 -15.72
C PHE A 65 1.69 -6.26 -16.07
N ALA A 66 0.81 -6.59 -15.12
CA ALA A 66 -0.21 -7.62 -15.30
C ALA A 66 -1.42 -7.12 -16.12
N GLU A 67 -1.74 -5.83 -16.03
CA GLU A 67 -2.93 -5.22 -16.65
C GLU A 67 -2.55 -4.36 -17.86
N GLY A 68 -1.34 -4.51 -18.41
CA GLY A 68 -0.79 -3.73 -19.51
C GLY A 68 -1.72 -3.61 -20.72
N GLU A 69 -2.59 -2.59 -20.74
CA GLU A 69 -3.58 -2.37 -21.80
C GLU A 69 -2.94 -2.25 -23.19
N SER A 70 -1.73 -1.70 -23.27
CA SER A 70 -0.96 -1.54 -24.51
C SER A 70 -0.28 -2.81 -25.00
N GLU A 71 -0.06 -3.80 -24.11
CA GLU A 71 0.75 -4.99 -24.42
C GLU A 71 -0.09 -6.28 -24.42
N LEU A 72 -1.11 -6.37 -23.57
CA LEU A 72 -1.90 -7.58 -23.33
C LEU A 72 -3.41 -7.38 -23.50
N VAL A 73 -3.88 -6.22 -24.01
CA VAL A 73 -5.32 -5.92 -24.26
C VAL A 73 -6.18 -6.34 -23.06
N SER A 74 -5.85 -5.81 -21.87
CA SER A 74 -6.50 -6.10 -20.58
C SER A 74 -6.33 -7.53 -20.01
N GLY A 75 -5.26 -8.24 -20.38
CA GLY A 75 -4.74 -9.41 -19.67
C GLY A 75 -5.80 -10.42 -19.21
N PHE A 76 -5.89 -10.62 -17.89
CA PHE A 76 -6.81 -11.60 -17.26
C PHE A 76 -8.27 -11.13 -17.19
N ASN A 77 -8.56 -9.84 -17.39
CA ASN A 77 -9.92 -9.31 -17.32
C ASN A 77 -10.77 -9.69 -18.54
N VAL A 78 -10.16 -10.10 -19.65
CA VAL A 78 -10.84 -10.44 -20.90
C VAL A 78 -11.77 -11.66 -20.75
N GLU A 79 -11.44 -12.59 -19.86
CA GLU A 79 -12.19 -13.83 -19.66
C GLU A 79 -13.39 -13.67 -18.72
N TYR A 80 -13.44 -12.59 -17.93
CA TYR A 80 -14.49 -12.38 -16.94
C TYR A 80 -15.64 -11.54 -17.49
N SER A 81 -16.85 -12.10 -17.43
CA SER A 81 -18.08 -11.36 -17.72
C SER A 81 -18.56 -10.55 -16.51
N SER A 82 -19.44 -9.57 -16.77
CA SER A 82 -19.90 -8.46 -15.91
C SER A 82 -19.72 -8.59 -14.39
N GLY A 83 -20.26 -9.65 -13.76
CA GLY A 83 -20.21 -9.84 -12.31
C GLY A 83 -18.82 -10.19 -11.78
N GLY A 84 -18.10 -11.07 -12.47
CA GLY A 84 -16.72 -11.43 -12.10
C GLY A 84 -15.77 -10.25 -12.27
N PHE A 85 -15.95 -9.48 -13.34
CA PHE A 85 -15.24 -8.23 -13.58
C PHE A 85 -15.46 -7.24 -12.41
N ALA A 86 -16.71 -7.02 -12.00
CA ALA A 86 -17.02 -6.10 -10.90
C ALA A 86 -16.33 -6.51 -9.57
N LEU A 87 -16.26 -7.81 -9.27
CA LEU A 87 -15.60 -8.30 -8.05
C LEU A 87 -14.08 -8.10 -8.08
N ILE A 88 -13.45 -8.23 -9.24
CA ILE A 88 -12.01 -7.97 -9.41
C ILE A 88 -11.69 -6.51 -9.10
N PHE A 89 -12.43 -5.56 -9.70
CA PHE A 89 -12.22 -4.14 -9.40
C PHE A 89 -12.46 -3.82 -7.93
N LEU A 90 -13.52 -4.39 -7.33
CA LEU A 90 -13.81 -4.16 -5.91
C LEU A 90 -12.66 -4.71 -5.03
N ALA A 91 -12.13 -5.89 -5.36
CA ALA A 91 -10.99 -6.46 -4.65
C ALA A 91 -9.73 -5.58 -4.77
N GLU A 92 -9.42 -5.06 -5.95
CA GLU A 92 -8.27 -4.18 -6.16
C GLU A 92 -8.41 -2.83 -5.44
N TYR A 93 -9.60 -2.21 -5.46
CA TYR A 93 -9.81 -0.99 -4.69
C TYR A 93 -9.77 -1.25 -3.18
N SER A 94 -10.25 -2.42 -2.74
CA SER A 94 -10.16 -2.81 -1.33
C SER A 94 -8.71 -3.01 -0.89
N SER A 95 -7.84 -3.55 -1.74
CA SER A 95 -6.42 -3.73 -1.43
C SER A 95 -5.67 -2.40 -1.35
N ILE A 96 -6.01 -1.41 -2.21
CA ILE A 96 -5.46 -0.05 -2.10
C ILE A 96 -5.81 0.58 -0.76
N LEU A 97 -7.09 0.50 -0.35
CA LEU A 97 -7.53 1.04 0.94
C LEU A 97 -6.83 0.32 2.10
N PHE A 98 -6.69 -1.00 2.03
CA PHE A 98 -6.00 -1.78 3.04
C PHE A 98 -4.51 -1.39 3.18
N MET A 99 -3.79 -1.26 2.06
CA MET A 99 -2.38 -0.85 2.07
C MET A 99 -2.19 0.57 2.58
N SER A 100 -3.11 1.48 2.23
CA SER A 100 -3.10 2.85 2.76
C SER A 100 -3.31 2.87 4.28
N MET A 101 -4.18 2.01 4.80
CA MET A 101 -4.42 1.86 6.24
C MET A 101 -3.18 1.34 6.96
N LEU A 102 -2.51 0.32 6.42
CA LEU A 102 -1.25 -0.18 6.97
C LEU A 102 -0.16 0.91 6.99
N PHE A 103 -0.04 1.72 5.94
CA PHE A 103 0.92 2.82 5.94
C PHE A 103 0.64 3.84 7.06
N VAL A 104 -0.62 4.26 7.23
CA VAL A 104 -0.99 5.22 8.27
C VAL A 104 -0.70 4.66 9.67
N LEU A 105 -1.01 3.37 9.91
CA LEU A 105 -0.72 2.71 11.18
C LEU A 105 0.78 2.63 11.49
N LEU A 106 1.56 2.23 10.49
CA LEU A 106 3.00 2.01 10.66
C LEU A 106 3.78 3.32 10.76
N PHE A 107 3.38 4.38 10.04
CA PHE A 107 4.22 5.58 9.91
C PHE A 107 3.65 6.86 10.53
N LEU A 108 2.33 7.05 10.56
CA LEU A 108 1.69 8.35 10.78
C LEU A 108 0.85 8.43 12.06
N GLY A 109 0.89 7.42 12.93
CA GLY A 109 0.12 7.37 14.18
C GLY A 109 -1.32 6.99 13.91
N GLY A 110 -1.65 5.72 14.17
CA GLY A 110 -2.96 5.14 13.90
C GLY A 110 -3.99 5.35 15.01
N ASP A 111 -4.37 6.60 15.30
CA ASP A 111 -5.43 6.92 16.26
C ASP A 111 -6.82 6.53 15.72
N MET A 112 -7.16 5.24 15.79
CA MET A 112 -8.37 4.65 15.23
C MET A 112 -9.68 5.36 15.62
N ASN A 113 -9.74 5.92 16.84
CA ASN A 113 -10.94 6.57 17.35
C ASN A 113 -11.07 8.04 16.91
N SER A 114 -10.05 8.60 16.28
CA SER A 114 -10.03 10.01 15.87
C SER A 114 -10.51 10.19 14.43
N LEU A 115 -11.25 11.27 14.16
CA LEU A 115 -11.56 11.67 12.78
C LEU A 115 -10.30 11.94 11.95
N MET A 116 -9.21 12.33 12.61
CA MET A 116 -7.93 12.59 11.97
C MET A 116 -7.35 11.35 11.27
N PHE A 117 -7.61 10.15 11.79
CA PHE A 117 -7.17 8.90 11.16
C PHE A 117 -7.81 8.72 9.78
N TYR A 118 -9.12 8.95 9.66
CA TYR A 118 -9.82 8.84 8.38
C TYR A 118 -9.33 9.88 7.37
N PHE A 119 -9.02 11.10 7.80
CA PHE A 119 -8.40 12.10 6.93
C PHE A 119 -7.02 11.67 6.43
N LYS A 120 -6.16 11.12 7.30
CA LYS A 120 -4.84 10.59 6.91
C LYS A 120 -4.97 9.41 5.92
N LEU A 121 -5.94 8.53 6.14
CA LEU A 121 -6.23 7.40 5.25
C LEU A 121 -6.66 7.90 3.87
N MET A 122 -7.63 8.82 3.82
CA MET A 122 -8.06 9.43 2.56
C MET A 122 -6.93 10.17 1.85
N PHE A 123 -6.07 10.86 2.59
CA PHE A 123 -4.88 11.51 2.02
C PHE A 123 -3.93 10.48 1.40
N MET A 124 -3.62 9.38 2.09
CA MET A 124 -2.78 8.33 1.51
C MET A 124 -3.40 7.70 0.27
N ALA A 125 -4.71 7.40 0.30
CA ALA A 125 -5.41 6.89 -0.89
C ALA A 125 -5.36 7.89 -2.05
N PHE A 126 -5.45 9.20 -1.78
CA PHE A 126 -5.26 10.24 -2.79
C PHE A 126 -3.84 10.20 -3.38
N VAL A 127 -2.81 9.99 -2.56
CA VAL A 127 -1.42 9.86 -3.06
C VAL A 127 -1.27 8.66 -4.01
N PHE A 128 -1.90 7.52 -3.72
CA PHE A 128 -1.93 6.37 -4.66
C PHE A 128 -2.49 6.76 -6.03
N ILE A 129 -3.59 7.51 -6.05
CA ILE A 129 -4.21 7.99 -7.30
C ILE A 129 -3.34 9.04 -7.99
N TRP A 130 -2.70 9.91 -7.23
CA TRP A 130 -1.85 10.97 -7.77
C TRP A 130 -0.59 10.41 -8.44
N VAL A 131 0.03 9.40 -7.85
CA VAL A 131 1.19 8.72 -8.44
C VAL A 131 0.84 8.08 -9.77
N ARG A 132 -0.35 7.46 -9.87
CA ARG A 132 -0.86 6.94 -11.14
C ARG A 132 -0.99 8.02 -12.22
N GLY A 133 -1.40 9.23 -11.86
CA GLY A 133 -1.57 10.33 -12.82
C GLY A 133 -0.26 10.95 -13.30
N THR A 134 0.85 10.71 -12.62
CA THR A 134 2.11 11.46 -12.84
C THR A 134 3.25 10.61 -13.40
N LEU A 135 3.33 9.33 -13.07
CA LEU A 135 4.47 8.50 -13.45
C LEU A 135 4.20 7.66 -14.71
N PRO A 136 5.18 7.56 -15.63
CA PRO A 136 5.13 6.58 -16.72
C PRO A 136 5.25 5.16 -16.17
N ARG A 137 4.71 4.18 -16.89
CA ARG A 137 4.85 2.76 -16.52
C ARG A 137 6.30 2.31 -16.64
N PHE A 138 6.76 1.52 -15.69
CA PHE A 138 8.03 0.81 -15.79
C PHE A 138 7.88 -0.35 -16.79
N ARG A 139 8.98 -0.65 -17.47
CA ARG A 139 9.15 -1.79 -18.38
C ARG A 139 10.12 -2.78 -17.77
#